data_AF-A0A661AIV5-F1
#
_entry.id   AF-A0A661AIV5-F1
#
_cell.length_a   1.000
_cell.length_b   1.000
_cell.length_c   1.000
_cell.angle_alpha   90.00
_cell.angle_beta   90.00
_cell.angle_gamma   90.00
#
_symmetry.space_group_name_H-M   'P 1'
#
loop_
_entity.id
_entity.type
_entity.pdbx_description
1 polymer ?
#
loop_
_entity_poly.entity_id
_entity_poly.type
_entity_poly.pdbx_seq_one_letter_code
_entity_poly.pdbx_strand_id
1 'polypeptide(L)' 'MKKVNIEPIARVEGHGGIRVEVEKNKIKKITVDIYEGPRLIEQMVVGKTPEEDVSITSRICAIC' A
#
# COMPACT_ATOMS: atom_id res chain seq x y z
N MET A 1 -5.41 25.04 -12.17
CA MET A 1 -4.98 23.62 -12.04
C MET A 1 -5.98 22.92 -11.15
N LYS A 2 -6.66 21.88 -11.62
CA LYS A 2 -7.66 21.13 -10.83
C LYS A 2 -6.97 19.91 -10.21
N LYS A 3 -7.25 19.63 -8.93
CA LYS A 3 -6.79 18.43 -8.23
C LYS A 3 -7.99 17.55 -7.92
N VAL A 4 -7.85 16.24 -8.14
CA VAL A 4 -8.82 15.22 -7.73
C VAL A 4 -8.10 14.24 -6.84
N ASN A 5 -8.67 14.00 -5.65
CA ASN A 5 -8.11 13.09 -4.66
C ASN A 5 -9.14 11.99 -4.38
N ILE A 6 -8.69 10.74 -4.41
CA ILE A 6 -9.44 9.56 -3.97
C ILE A 6 -8.71 9.01 -2.76
N GLU A 7 -9.28 9.16 -1.57
CA GLU A 7 -8.67 8.75 -0.31
C GLU A 7 -9.77 8.40 0.70
N PRO A 8 -9.95 7.12 1.09
CA PRO A 8 -9.22 5.94 0.63
C PRO A 8 -9.76 5.35 -0.70
N ILE A 9 -8.97 4.47 -1.33
CA ILE A 9 -9.46 3.56 -2.38
C ILE A 9 -10.36 2.51 -1.72
N ALA A 10 -11.59 2.36 -2.21
CA ALA A 10 -12.55 1.39 -1.67
C ALA A 10 -12.44 0.00 -2.34
N ARG A 11 -12.87 -1.04 -1.61
CA ARG A 11 -12.92 -2.45 -2.06
C ARG A 11 -11.57 -3.03 -2.48
N VAL A 12 -10.53 -2.70 -1.72
CA VAL A 12 -9.19 -3.28 -1.86
C VAL A 12 -8.70 -3.73 -0.47
N GLU A 13 -7.74 -4.64 -0.46
CA GLU A 13 -6.94 -4.89 0.74
C GLU A 13 -5.86 -3.81 0.85
N GLY A 14 -5.60 -3.39 2.08
CA GLY A 14 -4.65 -2.35 2.42
C GLY A 14 -5.11 -0.89 2.21
N HIS A 15 -4.20 0.05 2.45
CA HIS A 15 -4.47 1.49 2.50
C HIS A 15 -3.72 2.27 1.41
N GLY A 16 -4.48 3.01 0.59
CA GLY A 16 -3.90 3.89 -0.42
C GLY A 16 -4.91 4.90 -0.96
N GLY A 17 -4.40 5.75 -1.85
CA GLY A 17 -5.13 6.81 -2.50
C GLY A 17 -4.64 7.08 -3.92
N ILE A 18 -5.41 7.88 -4.66
CA ILE A 18 -5.05 8.32 -6.02
C ILE A 18 -5.13 9.83 -6.08
N ARG A 19 -4.08 10.47 -6.59
CA ARG A 19 -4.02 11.90 -6.82
C ARG A 19 -3.90 12.19 -8.30
N VAL A 20 -4.79 13.03 -8.82
CA VAL A 20 -4.82 13.43 -10.23
C VAL A 20 -4.71 14.94 -10.33
N GLU A 21 -3.74 15.42 -11.09
CA GLU A 21 -3.57 16.83 -11.44
C GLU A 21 -3.98 17.07 -12.89
N VAL A 22 -4.90 18.01 -13.09
CA VAL A 22 -5.47 18.36 -14.41
C VAL A 22 -5.14 19.82 -14.75
N GLU A 23 -4.62 20.03 -15.95
CA GLU A 23 -4.26 21.33 -16.51
C GLU A 23 -4.76 21.44 -17.96
N LYS A 24 -5.44 22.54 -18.30
CA LYS A 24 -6.01 22.78 -19.65
C LYS A 24 -6.83 21.58 -20.18
N ASN A 25 -7.68 21.00 -19.33
CA ASN A 25 -8.48 19.80 -19.62
C ASN A 25 -7.67 18.54 -20.01
N LYS A 26 -6.37 18.52 -19.73
CA LYS A 26 -5.52 17.35 -19.90
C LYS A 26 -4.97 16.90 -18.55
N ILE A 27 -4.82 15.58 -18.39
CA ILE A 27 -4.16 15.00 -17.23
C ILE A 27 -2.68 15.37 -17.31
N LYS A 28 -2.17 15.99 -16.25
CA LYS A 28 -0.77 16.39 -16.10
C LYS A 28 0.03 15.35 -15.32
N LYS A 29 -0.53 14.83 -14.24
CA LYS A 29 0.11 13.87 -13.34
C LYS A 29 -0.92 13.00 -12.65
N ILE A 30 -0.58 11.72 -12.47
CA ILE A 30 -1.33 10.78 -11.64
C ILE A 30 -0.32 10.11 -10.71
N THR A 31 -0.66 9.99 -9.42
CA THR A 31 0.07 9.14 -8.47
C THR A 31 -0.88 8.20 -7.77
N VAL A 32 -0.38 6.99 -7.49
CA VAL A 32 -0.96 6.11 -6.49
C VAL A 32 -0.12 6.30 -5.24
N ASP A 33 -0.78 6.68 -4.16
CA ASP A 33 -0.15 6.90 -2.87
C ASP A 33 -0.46 5.66 -2.00
N ILE A 34 0.58 4.99 -1.47
CA ILE A 34 0.42 3.88 -0.53
C ILE A 34 0.65 4.42 0.87
N TYR A 35 -0.36 4.31 1.74
CA TYR A 35 -0.31 4.88 3.09
C TYR A 35 0.17 3.90 4.14
N GLU A 36 0.27 2.61 3.79
CA GLU A 36 0.81 1.60 4.68
C GLU A 36 2.30 1.81 4.90
N GLY A 37 2.66 2.08 6.14
CA GLY A 37 4.06 2.09 6.56
C GLY A 37 4.67 0.69 6.49
N PRO A 38 6.01 0.60 6.36
CA PRO A 38 6.68 -0.69 6.42
C PRO A 38 6.46 -1.32 7.80
N ARG A 39 5.86 -2.51 7.83
CA ARG A 39 5.69 -3.30 9.06
C ARG A 39 6.98 -4.03 9.48
N LEU A 40 8.01 -3.99 8.63
CA LEU A 40 9.34 -4.55 8.87
C LEU A 40 9.32 -6.04 9.23
N ILE A 41 8.38 -6.80 8.66
CA ILE A 41 8.26 -8.25 8.86
C ILE A 41 9.57 -8.96 8.47
N GLU A 42 10.29 -8.44 7.47
CA GLU A 42 11.61 -8.93 7.04
C GLU A 42 12.66 -8.87 8.16
N GLN A 43 12.61 -7.87 9.04
CA GLN A 43 13.50 -7.81 10.20
C GLN A 43 13.05 -8.76 11.32
N MET A 44 11.73 -8.97 11.46
CA MET A 44 11.18 -9.85 12.49
C MET A 44 11.54 -11.33 12.29
N VAL A 45 11.78 -11.74 11.05
CA VAL A 45 12.15 -13.12 10.69
C VAL A 45 13.66 -13.41 10.80
N VAL A 46 14.50 -12.39 11.03
CA VAL A 46 15.95 -12.60 11.16
C VAL A 46 16.25 -13.49 12.37
N GLY A 47 16.92 -14.62 12.13
CA GLY A 47 17.32 -15.58 13.17
C GLY A 47 16.19 -16.53 13.62
N LYS A 48 15.07 -16.57 12.90
CA LYS A 48 13.97 -17.50 13.13
C LYS A 48 14.17 -18.81 12.39
N THR A 49 13.48 -19.84 12.86
CA THR A 49 13.38 -21.14 12.18
C THR A 49 12.39 -21.06 11.02
N PRO A 50 12.50 -21.93 10.01
CA PRO A 50 11.55 -21.97 8.90
C PRO A 50 10.09 -22.11 9.34
N GLU A 51 9.82 -22.86 10.42
CA GLU A 51 8.47 -23.03 10.96
C GLU A 51 7.92 -21.74 11.58
N GLU A 52 8.76 -21.00 12.31
CA GLU A 52 8.42 -19.68 12.84
C GLU A 52 8.18 -18.67 11.71
N ASP A 53 8.99 -18.69 10.65
CA ASP A 53 8.85 -17.80 9.50
C ASP A 53 7.50 -17.96 8.81
N VAL A 54 7.07 -19.20 8.55
CA VAL A 54 5.74 -19.48 7.97
C VAL A 54 4.62 -18.97 8.88
N SER A 55 4.78 -19.12 10.20
CA SER A 55 3.81 -18.60 11.16
C SER A 55 3.82 -17.07 11.24
N ILE A 56 4.95 -16.38 11.07
CA ILE A 56 5.04 -14.91 11.14
C ILE A 56 4.57 -14.28 9.83
N THR A 57 5.08 -14.76 8.69
CA THR A 57 4.85 -14.15 7.37
C THR A 57 3.41 -14.28 6.88
N SER A 58 2.68 -15.30 7.30
CA SER A 58 1.22 -15.42 7.04
C SER A 58 0.39 -14.33 7.71
N ARG A 59 0.98 -13.44 8.51
CA ARG A 59 0.33 -12.25 9.06
C ARG A 59 0.66 -10.98 8.25
N ILE A 60 1.38 -11.12 7.13
CA ILE A 60 1.56 -10.03 6.16
C ILE A 60 0.21 -9.65 5.58
N CYS A 61 -0.61 -10.61 5.16
CA CYS A 61 -1.96 -10.38 4.70
C CYS A 61 -2.85 -11.52 5.22
N ALA A 62 -4.10 -11.21 5.55
CA ALA A 62 -5.06 -12.24 5.98
C ALA A 62 -5.88 -12.81 4.80
N ILE A 63 -5.64 -12.33 3.58
CA ILE A 63 -6.31 -12.78 2.36
C ILE A 63 -5.48 -13.83 1.60
N CYS A 64 -4.16 -13.66 1.55
CA CYS A 64 -3.20 -14.58 0.92
C CYS A 64 -2.17 -15.06 1.94
#